data_AF-A0A5C9DWC0-F1
#
_entry.id   AF-A0A5C9DWC0-F1
#
_cell.length_a   1.000
_cell.length_b   1.000
_cell.length_c   1.000
_cell.angle_alpha   90.00
_cell.angle_beta   90.00
_cell.angle_gamma   90.00
#
_symmetry.space_group_name_H-M   'P 1'
#
loop_
_entity.id
_entity.type
_entity.pdbx_description
1 polymer ?
#
loop_
_entity_poly.entity_id
_entity_poly.type
_entity_poly.pdbx_seq_one_letter_code
_entity_poly.pdbx_strand_id
1 'polypeptide(L)'
;MDIFIWILVTVGTAVLMLFNYYLNKAPGADPDDYIVGPPELGITCDCFINVLILGGIAVIAISINSAAFDSRLELYLVGIASFLAITVAGIYGRRERHREWKELRKTFQRAIPEAHTRTYGRPTFEIYFDDEYLEEEEDEDDDSDWGYGP
;
A
#
# COMPACT_ATOMS: atom_id res chain seq x y z
N MET A 1 -35.26 -1.17 11.65
CA MET A 1 -35.02 -1.59 10.26
C MET A 1 -35.50 -3.03 10.05
N ASP A 2 -36.09 -3.35 8.89
CA ASP A 2 -36.49 -4.72 8.53
C ASP A 2 -35.26 -5.66 8.48
N ILE A 3 -35.43 -6.91 8.91
CA ILE A 3 -34.39 -7.94 8.87
C ILE A 3 -33.87 -8.18 7.45
N PHE A 4 -34.73 -8.03 6.44
CA PHE A 4 -34.33 -8.13 5.04
C PHE A 4 -33.32 -7.04 4.65
N ILE A 5 -33.49 -5.82 5.14
CA ILE A 5 -32.58 -4.71 4.86
C ILE A 5 -31.24 -4.93 5.58
N TRP A 6 -31.27 -5.42 6.83
CA TRP A 6 -30.05 -5.80 7.56
C TRP A 6 -29.22 -6.84 6.81
N ILE A 7 -29.87 -7.88 6.28
CA ILE A 7 -29.20 -8.91 5.49
C ILE A 7 -28.60 -8.30 4.21
N LEU A 8 -29.38 -7.47 3.49
CA LEU A 8 -28.94 -6.86 2.24
C LEU A 8 -27.73 -5.94 2.48
N VAL A 9 -27.78 -5.08 3.49
CA VAL A 9 -26.67 -4.20 3.86
C VAL A 9 -25.44 -5.03 4.24
N THR A 10 -25.61 -6.06 5.07
CA THR A 10 -24.48 -6.89 5.53
C THR A 10 -23.81 -7.64 4.38
N VAL A 11 -24.59 -8.27 3.51
CA VAL A 11 -24.08 -8.97 2.31
C VAL A 11 -23.44 -7.98 1.34
N GLY A 12 -24.09 -6.84 1.09
CA GLY A 12 -23.55 -5.78 0.22
C GLY A 12 -22.23 -5.24 0.72
N THR A 13 -22.13 -4.94 2.01
CA THR A 13 -20.89 -4.47 2.64
C THR A 13 -19.82 -5.55 2.61
N ALA A 14 -20.13 -6.82 2.84
CA ALA A 14 -19.16 -7.92 2.74
C ALA A 14 -18.62 -8.10 1.32
N VAL A 15 -19.47 -8.02 0.30
CA VAL A 15 -19.06 -8.06 -1.11
C VAL A 15 -18.16 -6.86 -1.44
N LEU A 16 -18.54 -5.66 -1.02
CA LEU A 16 -17.72 -4.45 -1.23
C LEU A 16 -16.39 -4.50 -0.48
N MET A 17 -16.35 -5.06 0.73
CA MET A 17 -15.11 -5.30 1.48
C MET A 17 -14.16 -6.21 0.69
N LEU A 18 -14.65 -7.37 0.24
CA LEU A 18 -13.86 -8.31 -0.55
C LEU A 18 -13.38 -7.68 -1.85
N PHE A 19 -14.26 -6.98 -2.55
CA PHE A 19 -13.92 -6.29 -3.79
C PHE A 19 -12.85 -5.22 -3.56
N ASN A 20 -13.00 -4.39 -2.52
CA ASN A 20 -12.02 -3.35 -2.18
C ASN A 20 -10.67 -3.95 -1.74
N TYR A 21 -10.68 -5.07 -1.00
CA TYR A 21 -9.46 -5.80 -0.66
C TYR A 21 -8.73 -6.29 -1.92
N TYR A 22 -9.42 -7.01 -2.82
CA TYR A 22 -8.79 -7.56 -4.01
C TYR A 22 -8.37 -6.50 -5.02
N LEU A 23 -9.14 -5.42 -5.18
CA LEU A 23 -8.74 -4.31 -6.04
C LEU A 23 -7.45 -3.64 -5.57
N ASN A 24 -7.31 -3.43 -4.25
CA ASN A 24 -6.09 -2.84 -3.70
C ASN A 24 -4.94 -3.85 -3.53
N LYS A 25 -5.21 -5.15 -3.73
CA LYS A 25 -4.20 -6.21 -3.84
C LYS A 25 -3.73 -6.43 -5.29
N ALA A 26 -4.54 -6.05 -6.29
CA ALA A 26 -4.29 -6.41 -7.68
C ALA A 26 -2.95 -5.89 -8.23
N PRO A 27 -2.27 -6.67 -9.10
CA PRO A 27 -0.98 -6.32 -9.70
C PRO A 27 -1.19 -5.29 -10.80
N GLY A 28 -1.16 -4.02 -10.42
CA GLY A 28 -1.18 -2.89 -11.37
C GLY A 28 -0.57 -1.60 -10.81
N ALA A 29 -0.11 -1.61 -9.55
CA ALA A 29 0.63 -0.52 -8.96
C ALA A 29 2.13 -0.84 -9.04
N ASP A 30 2.86 -0.11 -9.86
CA ASP A 30 4.32 -0.20 -9.96
C ASP A 30 4.95 0.36 -8.67
N PRO A 31 6.17 -0.06 -8.30
CA PRO A 31 6.90 0.53 -7.17
C PRO A 31 7.10 2.05 -7.31
N ASP A 32 7.05 2.57 -8.54
CA ASP A 32 7.17 3.98 -8.86
C ASP A 32 5.85 4.76 -8.69
N ASP A 33 4.70 4.09 -8.55
CA ASP A 33 3.43 4.75 -8.18
C ASP A 33 3.43 5.27 -6.74
N TYR A 34 4.46 4.93 -5.95
CA TYR A 34 4.66 5.42 -4.59
C TYR A 34 5.54 6.68 -4.53
N ILE A 35 6.19 7.08 -5.62
CA ILE A 35 7.12 8.21 -5.67
C ILE A 35 6.61 9.19 -6.72
N VAL A 36 6.09 10.34 -6.28
CA VAL A 36 5.67 11.40 -7.20
C VAL A 36 6.52 12.63 -6.97
N GLY A 37 7.55 12.72 -7.79
CA GLY A 37 8.49 13.84 -7.82
C GLY A 37 9.93 13.40 -7.56
N PRO A 38 10.87 14.36 -7.67
CA PRO A 38 12.26 14.14 -7.27
C PRO A 38 12.33 13.60 -5.84
N PRO A 39 13.25 12.66 -5.54
CA PRO A 39 13.39 12.04 -4.21
C PRO A 39 13.57 13.07 -3.08
N GLU A 40 14.13 14.24 -3.42
CA GLU A 40 14.33 15.41 -2.55
C GLU A 40 13.02 15.98 -1.96
N LEU A 41 11.88 15.78 -2.63
CA LEU A 41 10.58 16.32 -2.18
C LEU A 41 9.81 15.35 -1.28
N GLY A 42 10.14 14.05 -1.26
CA GLY A 42 9.47 13.05 -0.42
C GLY A 42 7.94 12.95 -0.63
N ILE A 43 7.43 13.43 -1.77
CA ILE A 43 5.99 13.43 -2.05
C ILE A 43 5.61 12.05 -2.61
N THR A 44 4.91 11.27 -1.79
CA THR A 44 4.31 9.99 -2.22
C THR A 44 2.88 10.25 -2.71
N CYS A 45 2.57 10.02 -3.99
CA CYS A 45 1.20 10.23 -4.45
C CYS A 45 0.29 9.08 -4.01
N ASP A 46 -0.64 9.48 -3.16
CA ASP A 46 -1.98 8.99 -2.97
C ASP A 46 -2.26 7.49 -3.17
N CYS A 47 -1.81 6.77 -2.15
CA CYS A 47 -2.23 5.40 -1.88
C CYS A 47 -3.60 5.31 -1.14
N PHE A 48 -4.10 6.46 -0.71
CA PHE A 48 -5.36 6.75 -0.04
C PHE A 48 -6.62 6.54 -0.89
N ILE A 49 -6.66 7.31 -1.98
CA ILE A 49 -7.90 7.67 -2.65
C ILE A 49 -8.66 6.45 -3.15
N ASN A 50 -8.00 5.47 -3.77
CA ASN A 50 -8.69 4.32 -4.34
C ASN A 50 -9.43 3.48 -3.27
N VAL A 51 -8.83 3.38 -2.08
CA VAL A 51 -9.44 2.69 -0.93
C VAL A 51 -10.67 3.44 -0.42
N LEU A 52 -10.65 4.77 -0.50
CA LEU A 52 -11.72 5.65 -0.02
C LEU A 52 -12.88 5.77 -1.01
N ILE A 53 -12.63 5.65 -2.32
CA ILE A 53 -13.67 5.76 -3.37
C ILE A 53 -14.79 4.75 -3.11
N LEU A 54 -14.46 3.48 -2.91
CA LEU A 54 -15.47 2.43 -2.70
C LEU A 54 -16.23 2.58 -1.37
N GLY A 55 -15.54 3.02 -0.31
CA GLY A 55 -16.20 3.38 0.95
C GLY A 55 -17.19 4.53 0.76
N GLY A 56 -16.78 5.58 0.03
CA GLY A 56 -17.63 6.74 -0.27
C GLY A 56 -18.86 6.38 -1.09
N ILE A 57 -18.69 5.57 -2.15
CA ILE A 57 -19.81 5.07 -2.97
C ILE A 57 -20.80 4.28 -2.11
N ALA A 58 -20.30 3.43 -1.19
CA ALA A 58 -21.15 2.66 -0.29
C ALA A 58 -21.99 3.57 0.62
N VAL A 59 -21.40 4.61 1.21
CA VAL A 59 -22.11 5.58 2.06
C VAL A 59 -23.16 6.35 1.26
N ILE A 60 -22.86 6.75 0.03
CA ILE A 60 -23.82 7.42 -0.85
C ILE A 60 -24.99 6.47 -1.17
N ALA A 61 -24.72 5.22 -1.50
CA ALA A 61 -25.75 4.21 -1.78
C ALA A 61 -26.65 3.94 -0.57
N ILE A 62 -26.07 3.88 0.65
CA ILE A 62 -26.83 3.77 1.90
C ILE A 62 -27.68 5.02 2.14
N SER A 63 -27.15 6.20 1.85
CA SER A 63 -27.84 7.49 2.04
C SER A 63 -29.03 7.68 1.09
N ILE A 64 -28.92 7.21 -0.16
CA ILE A 64 -30.03 7.20 -1.13
C ILE A 64 -31.19 6.34 -0.60
N ASN A 65 -30.87 5.27 0.13
CA ASN A 65 -31.85 4.38 0.77
C ASN A 65 -32.22 4.81 2.20
N SER A 66 -32.06 6.09 2.55
CA SER A 66 -32.36 6.61 3.90
C SER A 66 -33.79 6.35 4.37
N ALA A 67 -34.76 6.21 3.45
CA ALA A 67 -36.15 5.86 3.77
C ALA A 67 -36.32 4.44 4.34
N ALA A 68 -35.32 3.59 4.19
CA ALA A 68 -35.32 2.21 4.69
C ALA A 68 -34.92 2.10 6.18
N PHE A 69 -34.51 3.21 6.80
CA PHE A 69 -34.03 3.26 8.18
C PHE A 69 -35.07 3.92 9.10
N ASP A 70 -35.26 3.37 10.29
CA ASP A 70 -36.25 3.89 11.25
C ASP A 70 -35.77 5.18 11.93
N SER A 71 -34.44 5.39 12.00
CA SER A 71 -33.85 6.58 12.60
C SER A 71 -32.63 7.09 11.85
N ARG A 72 -32.38 8.41 11.94
CA ARG A 72 -31.17 9.04 11.39
C ARG A 72 -29.90 8.53 12.07
N LEU A 73 -29.99 8.19 13.35
CA LEU A 73 -28.86 7.70 14.13
C LEU A 73 -28.44 6.30 13.66
N GLU A 74 -29.41 5.42 13.38
CA GLU A 74 -29.16 4.10 12.79
C GLU A 74 -28.51 4.23 11.40
N LEU A 75 -29.01 5.12 10.55
CA LEU A 75 -28.42 5.41 9.24
C LEU A 75 -26.94 5.83 9.36
N TYR A 76 -26.63 6.77 10.27
CA TYR A 76 -25.25 7.23 10.45
C TYR A 76 -24.33 6.15 11.02
N LEU A 77 -24.79 5.37 12.00
CA LEU A 77 -24.00 4.28 12.56
C LEU A 77 -23.70 3.22 11.50
N VAL A 78 -24.72 2.78 10.75
CA VAL A 78 -24.56 1.77 9.70
C VAL A 78 -23.67 2.29 8.56
N GLY A 79 -23.85 3.55 8.16
CA GLY A 79 -23.02 4.20 7.14
C GLY A 79 -21.56 4.29 7.56
N ILE A 80 -21.28 4.79 8.77
CA ILE A 80 -19.91 4.91 9.30
C ILE A 80 -19.28 3.54 9.50
N ALA A 81 -20.00 2.58 10.07
CA ALA A 81 -19.48 1.22 10.28
C ALA A 81 -19.14 0.54 8.94
N SER A 82 -20.02 0.67 7.94
CA SER A 82 -19.80 0.11 6.61
C SER A 82 -18.61 0.78 5.92
N PHE A 83 -18.51 2.10 6.00
CA PHE A 83 -17.38 2.86 5.48
C PHE A 83 -16.06 2.37 6.09
N LEU A 84 -15.97 2.33 7.42
CA LEU A 84 -14.76 1.89 8.13
C LEU A 84 -14.38 0.46 7.74
N ALA A 85 -15.35 -0.46 7.70
CA ALA A 85 -15.07 -1.84 7.37
C ALA A 85 -14.57 -2.02 5.92
N ILE A 86 -15.20 -1.34 4.95
CA ILE A 86 -14.77 -1.35 3.54
C ILE A 86 -13.38 -0.71 3.40
N THR A 87 -13.14 0.43 4.04
CA THR A 87 -11.85 1.14 3.99
C THR A 87 -10.74 0.31 4.62
N VAL A 88 -10.94 -0.27 5.81
CA VAL A 88 -9.94 -1.11 6.47
C VAL A 88 -9.59 -2.33 5.62
N ALA A 89 -10.56 -2.97 4.96
CA ALA A 89 -10.31 -4.08 4.06
C ALA A 89 -9.41 -3.67 2.88
N GLY A 90 -9.65 -2.50 2.27
CA GLY A 90 -8.80 -1.99 1.19
C GLY A 90 -7.39 -1.59 1.67
N ILE A 91 -7.26 -0.99 2.86
CA ILE A 91 -5.95 -0.70 3.47
C ILE A 91 -5.16 -1.98 3.70
N TYR A 92 -5.83 -3.03 4.20
CA TYR A 92 -5.19 -4.31 4.47
C TYR A 92 -4.67 -4.97 3.19
N GLY A 93 -5.47 -5.00 2.12
CA GLY A 93 -5.04 -5.52 0.81
C GLY A 93 -3.83 -4.76 0.26
N ARG A 94 -3.82 -3.44 0.44
CA ARG A 94 -2.70 -2.60 0.00
C ARG A 94 -1.42 -2.86 0.79
N ARG A 95 -1.52 -3.01 2.11
CA ARG A 95 -0.37 -3.34 2.98
C ARG A 95 0.27 -4.67 2.60
N GLU A 96 -0.56 -5.67 2.31
CA GLU A 96 -0.08 -6.98 1.88
C GLU A 96 0.70 -6.87 0.56
N ARG A 97 0.16 -6.12 -0.42
CA ARG A 97 0.83 -5.89 -1.69
C ARG A 97 2.17 -5.17 -1.56
N HIS A 98 2.25 -4.17 -0.68
CA HIS A 98 3.50 -3.47 -0.41
C HIS A 98 4.58 -4.42 0.16
N ARG A 99 4.18 -5.37 1.02
CA ARG A 99 5.09 -6.40 1.53
C ARG A 99 5.58 -7.33 0.42
N GLU A 100 4.68 -7.80 -0.44
CA GLU A 100 5.03 -8.66 -1.59
C GLU A 100 6.02 -7.96 -2.54
N TRP A 101 5.80 -6.67 -2.83
CA TRP A 101 6.73 -5.89 -3.64
C TRP A 101 8.12 -5.77 -3.01
N LYS A 102 8.20 -5.55 -1.68
CA LYS A 102 9.47 -5.49 -0.96
C LYS A 102 10.26 -6.81 -1.06
N GLU A 103 9.57 -7.95 -1.05
CA GLU A 103 10.17 -9.28 -1.21
C GLU A 103 10.61 -9.55 -2.66
N LEU A 104 9.79 -9.16 -3.64
CA LEU A 104 10.11 -9.26 -5.06
C LEU A 104 11.32 -8.40 -5.42
N ARG A 105 11.40 -7.15 -4.93
CA ARG A 105 12.54 -6.25 -5.18
C ARG A 105 13.86 -6.86 -4.71
N LYS A 106 13.90 -7.45 -3.51
CA LYS A 106 15.07 -8.18 -3.01
C LYS A 106 15.47 -9.35 -3.90
N THR A 107 14.51 -10.01 -4.55
CA THR A 107 14.77 -11.13 -5.45
C THR A 107 15.30 -10.66 -6.80
N PHE A 108 14.74 -9.59 -7.36
CA PHE A 108 15.23 -8.96 -8.58
C PHE A 108 16.66 -8.44 -8.43
N GLN A 109 16.97 -7.76 -7.31
CA GLN A 109 18.32 -7.28 -7.02
C GLN A 109 19.38 -8.41 -6.95
N ARG A 110 18.98 -9.63 -6.58
CA ARG A 110 19.88 -10.80 -6.61
C ARG A 110 20.06 -11.40 -8.00
N ALA A 111 19.03 -11.33 -8.84
CA ALA A 111 19.05 -11.91 -10.18
C ALA A 111 19.75 -11.01 -11.21
N ILE A 112 19.66 -9.70 -11.02
CA ILE A 112 20.34 -8.69 -11.83
C ILE A 112 21.06 -7.76 -10.85
N PRO A 113 22.27 -8.13 -10.37
CA PRO A 113 23.05 -7.22 -9.56
C PRO A 113 23.33 -5.96 -10.38
N GLU A 114 23.05 -4.80 -9.79
CA GLU A 114 23.31 -3.51 -10.42
C GLU A 114 24.80 -3.44 -10.75
N ALA A 115 25.12 -3.43 -12.04
CA ALA A 115 26.49 -3.35 -12.49
C ALA A 115 27.06 -2.00 -12.02
N HIS A 116 27.92 -2.04 -11.00
CA HIS A 116 28.83 -0.95 -10.66
C HIS A 116 29.74 -0.65 -11.85
N THR A 117 29.26 0.15 -12.79
CA THR A 117 30.09 0.78 -13.81
C THR A 117 29.74 2.25 -13.91
N ARG A 118 30.30 3.04 -12.98
CA ARG A 118 30.80 4.37 -13.29
C ARG A 118 31.80 4.23 -14.43
N THR A 119 31.42 4.58 -15.66
CA THR A 119 32.26 5.28 -16.64
C THR A 119 31.38 5.74 -17.80
N TYR A 120 31.28 7.06 -17.95
CA TYR A 120 30.73 7.83 -19.07
C TYR A 120 30.51 7.06 -20.40
N GLY A 121 29.24 6.82 -20.70
CA GLY A 121 28.78 6.38 -22.02
C GLY A 121 27.27 6.21 -21.98
N ARG A 122 26.52 7.19 -22.50
CA ARG A 122 25.04 7.27 -22.51
C ARG A 122 24.36 5.90 -22.62
N PRO A 123 23.67 5.41 -21.58
CA PRO A 123 22.69 4.35 -21.70
C PRO A 123 21.29 4.94 -21.92
N THR A 124 20.54 4.33 -22.84
CA THR A 124 19.21 4.75 -23.27
C THR A 124 18.07 4.34 -22.32
N PHE A 125 18.37 3.94 -21.09
CA PHE A 125 17.36 3.56 -20.11
C PHE A 125 17.93 3.72 -18.70
N GLU A 126 17.53 4.77 -18.01
CA GLU A 126 17.90 5.04 -16.62
C GLU A 126 16.82 4.46 -15.70
N ILE A 127 17.20 3.44 -14.93
CA ILE A 127 16.47 2.99 -13.73
C ILE A 127 17.35 3.46 -12.57
N TYR A 128 16.90 4.48 -11.85
CA TYR A 128 17.60 4.99 -10.66
C TYR A 128 17.12 4.21 -9.43
N PHE A 129 18.01 3.44 -8.82
CA PHE A 129 17.87 2.99 -7.43
C PHE A 129 18.98 3.67 -6.64
N ASP A 130 18.60 4.60 -5.76
CA ASP A 130 19.51 5.36 -4.91
C ASP A 130 19.64 4.66 -3.56
N ASP A 131 20.87 4.29 -3.24
CA ASP A 131 21.33 3.34 -2.22
C ASP A 131 21.86 4.08 -0.97
N GLU A 132 21.14 5.11 -0.50
CA GLU A 132 21.57 5.97 0.61
C GLU A 132 20.90 5.66 1.98
N TYR A 133 20.45 4.41 2.21
CA TYR A 133 19.86 3.97 3.50
C TYR A 133 20.48 2.65 4.02
N LEU A 134 21.81 2.56 4.04
CA LEU A 134 22.53 1.54 4.80
C LEU A 134 23.48 2.22 5.80
N GLU A 135 22.89 2.93 6.76
CA GLU A 135 23.52 3.18 8.06
C GLU A 135 22.83 2.31 9.12
N GLU A 136 23.63 1.88 10.09
CA GLU A 136 23.31 1.03 11.27
C GLU A 136 23.36 -0.49 11.04
N GLU A 137 24.56 -1.05 11.15
CA GLU A 137 24.88 -2.04 12.20
C GLU A 137 26.41 -2.06 12.40
N GLU A 138 26.88 -1.39 13.46
CA GLU A 138 28.22 -1.54 14.03
C GLU A 138 28.32 -2.93 14.66
N ASP A 139 29.19 -3.79 14.15
CA ASP A 139 29.73 -4.91 14.91
C ASP A 139 31.25 -4.71 15.05
N GLU A 140 31.65 -4.36 16.27
CA GLU A 140 33.01 -4.43 16.79
C GLU A 140 33.52 -5.87 16.69
N ASP A 141 34.65 -6.09 16.02
CA ASP A 141 35.51 -7.24 16.32
C ASP A 141 36.99 -6.83 16.27
N ASP A 142 37.52 -6.81 17.48
CA ASP A 142 38.91 -6.76 17.92
C ASP A 142 39.72 -7.90 17.31
N ASP A 143 40.87 -7.59 16.70
CA ASP A 143 42.02 -8.48 16.70
C ASP A 143 43.30 -7.70 16.32
N SER A 144 43.98 -7.25 17.37
CA SER A 144 45.38 -6.84 17.32
C SER A 144 46.30 -8.04 17.09
N ASP A 145 47.15 -8.00 16.05
CA ASP A 145 48.45 -8.69 16.12
C ASP A 145 49.52 -7.97 15.28
N TRP A 146 50.69 -7.80 15.89
CA TRP A 146 51.79 -6.93 15.49
C TRP A 146 52.99 -7.74 14.97
N GLY A 147 53.58 -7.32 13.84
CA GLY A 147 54.98 -7.60 13.46
C GLY A 147 55.17 -8.73 12.45
N TYR A 148 56.18 -8.76 11.57
CA TYR A 148 57.46 -8.05 11.49
C TYR A 148 57.94 -8.04 10.02
N GLY A 149 58.56 -6.93 9.58
CA GLY A 149 59.47 -6.92 8.42
C GLY A 149 60.83 -7.52 8.78
N PRO A 150 61.60 -7.95 7.78
CA PRO A 150 62.63 -7.05 7.23
C PRO A 150 62.57 -6.86 5.70
#